data_AF-A0A0F9V4C8-F1
#
_entry.id   AF-A0A0F9V4C8-F1
#
_cell.length_a   1.000
_cell.length_b   1.000
_cell.length_c   1.000
_cell.angle_alpha   90.00
_cell.angle_beta   90.00
_cell.angle_gamma   90.00
#
_symmetry.space_group_name_H-M   'P 1'
#
loop_
_entity.id
_entity.type
_entity.pdbx_description
1 polymer ?
#
loop_
_entity_poly.entity_id
_entity_poly.type
_entity_poly.pdbx_seq_one_letter_code
_entity_poly.pdbx_strand_id
1 'polypeptide(L)'
;MTDGFSDRATPSPGEYDKITCGVCGSLMDVKRNVMSATGMAEAMSKRQHLHDVFWCSDIEADWHIQAKAIQELARKTPSQKTEIALLVEALDIIRNRCATKKVSKFQ
;
A
#
# COMPACT_ATOMS: atom_id res chain seq x y z
N MET A 1 9.35 8.45 -8.69
CA MET A 1 9.86 7.19 -8.09
C MET A 1 9.06 6.91 -6.83
N THR A 2 7.87 6.32 -6.97
CA THR A 2 7.19 5.64 -5.86
C THR A 2 7.33 4.14 -6.11
N ASP A 3 8.58 3.67 -6.12
CA ASP A 3 8.95 2.27 -6.30
C ASP A 3 8.76 1.48 -4.99
N GLY A 4 7.54 1.48 -4.50
CA GLY A 4 7.15 0.77 -3.29
C GLY A 4 5.77 0.16 -3.45
N PHE A 5 5.57 -0.99 -2.78
CA PHE A 5 4.30 -1.66 -2.58
C PHE A 5 3.33 -0.75 -1.79
N SER A 6 2.84 0.31 -2.42
CA SER A 6 1.93 1.27 -1.82
C SER A 6 0.49 0.80 -2.02
N ASP A 7 -0.25 0.80 -0.93
CA ASP A 7 -1.69 0.54 -0.84
C ASP A 7 -2.51 1.82 -0.65
N ARG A 8 -1.82 2.97 -0.71
CA ARG A 8 -2.37 4.32 -0.65
C ARG A 8 -1.56 5.26 -1.55
N ALA A 9 -2.26 6.18 -2.22
CA ALA A 9 -1.64 7.23 -3.01
C ALA A 9 -2.44 8.54 -2.91
N THR A 10 -1.75 9.67 -2.98
CA THR A 10 -2.37 11.01 -2.93
C THR A 10 -1.89 11.91 -4.08
N PRO A 11 -2.23 11.57 -5.34
CA PRO A 11 -1.77 12.32 -6.50
C PRO A 11 -2.50 13.67 -6.64
N SER A 12 -2.04 14.50 -7.58
CA SER A 12 -2.72 15.76 -7.92
C SER A 12 -4.15 15.50 -8.44
N PRO A 13 -5.08 16.46 -8.29
CA PRO A 13 -6.47 16.26 -8.72
C PRO A 13 -6.57 15.89 -10.20
N GLY A 14 -7.23 14.78 -10.50
CA GLY A 14 -7.42 14.30 -11.87
C GLY A 14 -6.15 13.79 -12.57
N GLU A 15 -5.02 13.64 -11.86
CA GLU A 15 -3.77 13.15 -12.45
C GLU A 15 -3.88 11.70 -12.94
N TYR A 16 -4.63 10.87 -12.20
CA TYR A 16 -4.89 9.47 -12.57
C TYR A 16 -6.38 9.16 -12.53
N ASP A 17 -6.90 8.51 -13.58
CA ASP A 17 -8.28 8.02 -13.56
C ASP A 17 -8.45 6.79 -12.67
N LYS A 18 -7.42 5.93 -12.65
CA LYS A 18 -7.41 4.65 -11.93
C LYS A 18 -6.00 4.36 -11.42
N ILE A 19 -5.91 3.79 -10.22
CA ILE A 19 -4.66 3.30 -9.63
C ILE A 19 -4.89 1.87 -9.15
N THR A 20 -3.92 1.00 -9.37
CA THR A 20 -3.91 -0.37 -8.82
C THR A 20 -3.07 -0.43 -7.55
N CYS A 21 -3.48 -1.25 -6.60
CA CYS A 21 -2.72 -1.51 -5.38
C CYS A 21 -1.36 -2.13 -5.71
N GLY A 22 -0.28 -1.51 -5.24
CA GLY A 22 1.07 -2.01 -5.42
C GLY A 22 1.29 -3.35 -4.70
N VAL A 23 0.54 -3.64 -3.64
CA VAL A 23 0.64 -4.88 -2.85
C VAL A 23 -0.07 -6.04 -3.55
N CYS A 24 -1.37 -5.89 -3.81
CA CYS A 24 -2.25 -6.99 -4.22
C CYS A 24 -2.77 -6.91 -5.67
N GLY A 25 -2.50 -5.82 -6.38
CA GLY A 25 -2.95 -5.60 -7.77
C GLY A 25 -4.41 -5.21 -7.94
N SER A 26 -5.23 -5.21 -6.87
CA SER A 26 -6.63 -4.78 -6.94
C SER A 26 -6.76 -3.31 -7.34
N LEU A 27 -7.84 -2.95 -8.05
CA LEU A 27 -8.17 -1.55 -8.31
C LEU A 27 -8.43 -0.81 -6.99
N MET A 28 -7.83 0.36 -6.80
CA MET A 28 -8.03 1.19 -5.61
C MET A 28 -9.34 1.97 -5.69
N ASP A 29 -9.97 2.17 -4.53
CA ASP A 29 -11.04 3.14 -4.35
C ASP A 29 -10.46 4.56 -4.39
N VAL A 30 -11.27 5.53 -4.79
CA VAL A 30 -10.83 6.93 -4.93
C VAL A 30 -11.83 7.92 -4.34
N LYS A 31 -11.30 8.91 -3.64
CA LYS A 31 -12.00 10.14 -3.26
C LYS A 31 -11.35 11.31 -3.96
N ARG A 32 -12.13 12.01 -4.80
CA ARG A 32 -11.63 13.10 -5.63
C ARG A 32 -11.66 14.46 -4.91
N ASN A 33 -10.76 15.36 -5.31
CA ASN A 33 -10.75 16.78 -4.90
C ASN A 33 -10.81 16.97 -3.38
N VAL A 34 -10.03 16.20 -2.63
CA VAL A 34 -9.92 16.32 -1.18
C VAL A 34 -9.02 17.50 -0.84
N MET A 35 -9.55 18.47 -0.08
CA MET A 35 -8.76 19.54 0.52
C MET A 35 -8.25 19.09 1.88
N SER A 36 -7.02 18.61 1.93
CA SER A 36 -6.35 18.28 3.19
C SER A 36 -4.82 18.34 3.05
N ALA A 37 -4.13 18.09 4.16
CA ALA A 37 -2.70 17.79 4.13
C ALA A 37 -2.49 16.35 3.63
N THR A 38 -1.44 16.12 2.83
CA THR A 38 -1.04 14.78 2.36
C THR A 38 -0.01 14.13 3.26
N GLY A 39 0.65 14.91 4.13
CA GLY A 39 1.67 14.42 5.05
C GLY A 39 1.77 15.21 6.36
N MET A 40 2.55 14.67 7.30
CA MET A 40 2.70 15.23 8.65
C MET A 40 3.27 16.67 8.63
N ALA A 41 4.25 16.95 7.76
CA ALA A 41 4.84 18.28 7.65
C ALA A 41 3.83 19.34 7.18
N GLU A 42 2.96 18.99 6.23
CA GLU A 42 1.87 19.88 5.78
C GLU A 42 0.84 20.09 6.89
N ALA A 43 0.44 19.01 7.56
CA ALA A 43 -0.52 19.08 8.67
C ALA A 43 -0.01 19.98 9.81
N MET A 44 1.25 19.81 10.23
CA MET A 44 1.87 20.62 11.27
C MET A 44 2.01 22.09 10.86
N SER A 45 2.30 22.36 9.58
CA SER A 45 2.37 23.72 9.04
C SER A 45 1.01 24.33 8.66
N LYS A 46 -0.10 23.61 8.92
CA LYS A 46 -1.47 23.98 8.52
C LYS A 46 -1.59 24.27 7.02
N ARG A 47 -0.73 23.64 6.21
CA ARG A 47 -0.80 23.69 4.75
C ARG A 47 -1.72 22.58 4.25
N GLN A 48 -2.51 22.90 3.25
CA GLN A 48 -3.42 21.98 2.59
C GLN A 48 -3.44 22.32 1.11
N HIS A 49 -3.70 21.31 0.29
CA HIS A 49 -3.96 21.52 -1.12
C HIS A 49 -4.98 20.48 -1.59
N LEU A 50 -5.60 20.74 -2.73
CA LEU A 50 -6.45 19.76 -3.39
C LEU A 50 -5.61 18.58 -3.88
N HIS A 51 -6.07 17.38 -3.61
CA HIS A 51 -5.52 16.13 -4.13
C HIS A 51 -6.60 15.07 -4.21
N ASP A 52 -6.34 14.01 -4.95
CA ASP A 52 -7.17 12.81 -4.90
C ASP A 52 -6.58 11.85 -3.87
N VAL A 53 -7.42 11.02 -3.25
CA VAL A 53 -6.97 10.00 -2.29
C VAL A 53 -7.38 8.65 -2.84
N PHE A 54 -6.40 7.80 -3.11
CA PHE A 54 -6.59 6.41 -3.49
C PHE A 54 -6.21 5.49 -2.33
N TRP A 55 -7.00 4.44 -2.11
CA TRP A 55 -6.71 3.41 -1.11
C TRP A 55 -7.17 2.03 -1.58
N CYS A 56 -6.45 1.00 -1.15
CA CYS A 56 -6.88 -0.37 -1.36
C CYS A 56 -8.09 -0.70 -0.47
N SER A 57 -9.12 -1.34 -1.04
CA SER A 57 -10.31 -1.80 -0.31
C SER A 57 -9.97 -2.81 0.79
N ASP A 58 -8.87 -3.54 0.63
CA ASP A 58 -8.42 -4.59 1.54
C ASP A 58 -7.33 -4.13 2.53
N ILE A 59 -7.10 -2.82 2.66
CA ILE A 59 -5.97 -2.28 3.42
C ILE A 59 -5.89 -2.76 4.87
N GLU A 60 -7.04 -3.02 5.51
CA GLU A 60 -7.13 -3.50 6.90
C GLU A 60 -7.26 -5.03 7.02
N ALA A 61 -7.31 -5.74 5.89
CA ALA A 61 -7.44 -7.20 5.86
C ALA A 61 -6.11 -7.85 6.28
N ASP A 62 -6.20 -8.88 7.14
CA ASP A 62 -5.03 -9.51 7.73
C ASP A 62 -4.06 -10.06 6.68
N TRP A 63 -4.61 -10.68 5.63
CA TRP A 63 -3.82 -11.23 4.52
C TRP A 63 -3.08 -10.12 3.76
N HIS A 64 -3.70 -8.94 3.61
CA HIS A 64 -3.14 -7.81 2.87
C HIS A 64 -1.99 -7.16 3.66
N ILE A 65 -2.22 -6.96 4.96
CA ILE A 65 -1.19 -6.49 5.90
C ILE A 65 0.00 -7.45 5.91
N GLN A 66 -0.25 -8.75 5.96
CA GLN A 66 0.80 -9.77 5.93
C GLN A 66 1.58 -9.74 4.61
N ALA A 67 0.89 -9.72 3.47
CA ALA A 67 1.52 -9.70 2.14
C ALA A 67 2.43 -8.47 1.99
N LYS A 68 1.96 -7.28 2.39
CA LYS A 68 2.74 -6.05 2.39
C LYS A 68 4.00 -6.18 3.23
N ALA A 69 3.88 -6.66 4.47
CA ALA A 69 5.02 -6.84 5.36
C ALA A 69 6.08 -7.80 4.80
N ILE A 70 5.65 -8.90 4.17
CA ILE A 70 6.55 -9.87 3.54
C ILE A 70 7.24 -9.26 2.31
N GLN A 71 6.51 -8.54 1.46
CA GLN A 71 7.08 -7.83 0.31
C GLN A 71 8.12 -6.77 0.73
N GLU A 72 7.84 -6.02 1.81
CA GLU A 72 8.80 -5.07 2.37
C GLU A 72 10.06 -5.76 2.92
N LEU A 73 9.91 -6.93 3.55
CA LEU A 73 11.03 -7.72 4.04
C LEU A 73 11.87 -8.27 2.88
N ALA A 74 11.21 -8.74 1.81
CA ALA A 74 11.88 -9.20 0.59
C ALA A 74 12.74 -8.10 -0.03
N ARG A 75 12.28 -6.84 -0.05
CA ARG A 75 13.08 -5.71 -0.56
C ARG A 75 14.29 -5.37 0.33
N LYS A 76 14.21 -5.63 1.63
CA LYS A 76 15.25 -5.26 2.61
C LYS A 76 16.30 -6.33 2.81
N THR A 77 16.01 -7.59 2.48
CA THR A 77 16.95 -8.68 2.71
C THR A 77 18.11 -8.64 1.70
N PRO A 78 19.37 -8.82 2.13
CA PRO A 78 20.50 -8.91 1.21
C PRO A 78 20.63 -10.28 0.54
N SER A 79 19.83 -11.27 0.95
CA SER A 79 19.90 -12.65 0.47
C SER A 79 18.88 -12.90 -0.65
N GLN A 80 19.36 -13.12 -1.87
CA GLN A 80 18.53 -13.43 -3.04
C GLN A 80 17.63 -14.66 -2.82
N LYS A 81 18.16 -15.72 -2.19
CA LYS A 81 17.36 -16.93 -1.90
C LYS A 81 16.21 -16.64 -0.96
N THR A 82 16.46 -15.80 0.05
CA THR A 82 15.45 -15.39 1.03
C THR A 82 14.42 -14.47 0.38
N GLU A 83 14.85 -13.52 -0.45
CA GLU A 83 13.98 -12.66 -1.24
C GLU A 83 12.99 -13.47 -2.08
N ILE A 84 13.48 -14.45 -2.86
CA ILE A 84 12.63 -15.31 -3.69
C ILE A 84 11.60 -16.07 -2.83
N ALA A 85 12.04 -16.67 -1.72
CA ALA A 85 11.14 -17.41 -0.83
C ALA A 85 10.02 -16.53 -0.26
N LEU A 86 10.37 -15.30 0.17
CA LEU A 86 9.42 -14.33 0.68
C LEU A 86 8.43 -13.88 -0.40
N LEU A 87 8.90 -13.61 -1.62
CA LEU A 87 8.01 -13.21 -2.72
C LEU A 87 7.04 -14.33 -3.12
N VAL A 88 7.49 -15.58 -3.12
CA VAL A 88 6.60 -16.74 -3.36
C VAL A 88 5.52 -16.82 -2.29
N GLU A 89 5.88 -16.69 -1.00
CA GLU A 89 4.90 -16.69 0.09
C GLU A 89 3.90 -15.53 -0.03
N ALA A 90 4.36 -14.32 -0.35
CA ALA A 90 3.49 -13.17 -0.55
C ALA A 90 2.49 -13.40 -1.71
N LEU A 91 2.95 -13.99 -2.83
CA LEU A 91 2.09 -14.33 -3.96
C LEU A 91 1.01 -15.35 -3.57
N ASP A 92 1.35 -16.36 -2.77
CA ASP A 92 0.38 -17.34 -2.30
C ASP A 92 -0.67 -16.73 -1.38
N ILE A 93 -0.27 -15.82 -0.48
CA ILE A 93 -1.20 -15.07 0.38
C ILE A 93 -2.13 -14.18 -0.47
N ILE A 94 -1.59 -13.48 -1.48
CA ILE A 94 -2.38 -12.60 -2.36
C ILE A 94 -3.37 -13.41 -3.19
N ARG A 95 -2.95 -14.58 -3.72
CA ARG A 95 -3.81 -15.47 -4.52
C ARG A 95 -4.95 -16.05 -3.69
N ASN A 96 -4.64 -16.52 -2.49
CA ASN A 96 -5.62 -17.19 -1.63
C ASN A 96 -6.43 -16.21 -0.76
N ARG A 97 -6.02 -14.93 -0.71
CA ARG A 97 -6.62 -13.89 0.13
C ARG A 97 -6.77 -14.35 1.59
N CYS A 98 -5.76 -15.07 2.08
CA CYS A 98 -5.77 -15.73 3.38
C CYS A 98 -4.42 -15.53 4.10
N ALA A 99 -4.48 -15.05 5.34
CA ALA A 99 -3.30 -14.86 6.17
C ALA A 99 -2.79 -16.22 6.69
N THR A 100 -1.49 -16.45 6.65
CA THR A 100 -0.86 -17.66 7.18
C THR A 100 -0.38 -17.49 8.63
N LYS A 101 -0.30 -16.25 9.11
CA LYS A 101 0.07 -15.90 10.49
C LYS A 101 -0.79 -14.77 11.02
N LYS A 102 -0.91 -14.70 12.34
CA LYS A 102 -1.54 -13.56 13.01
C LYS A 102 -0.73 -12.29 12.74
N VAL A 103 -1.38 -11.27 12.21
CA VAL A 103 -0.77 -9.95 12.01
C VAL A 103 -1.06 -9.05 13.21
N SER A 104 -0.09 -8.19 13.53
CA SER A 104 -0.36 -7.07 14.45
C SER A 104 -0.83 -5.87 13.64
N LYS A 105 -2.02 -5.35 13.96
CA LYS A 105 -2.51 -4.10 13.39
C LYS A 105 -2.05 -2.97 14.29
N PHE A 106 -0.91 -2.37 13.99
CA PHE A 106 -0.54 -1.10 14.60
C PHE A 106 -0.87 0.01 13.59
N GLN A 107 -1.87 0.83 13.94
CA GLN A 107 -2.22 2.08 13.27
C GLN A 107 -1.24 3.18 13.67
#